data_AF-A0A1X7USP9-F1
#
_entry.id   AF-A0A1X7USP9-F1
#
_cell.length_a   1.000
_cell.length_b   1.000
_cell.length_c   1.000
_cell.angle_alpha   90.00
_cell.angle_beta   90.00
_cell.angle_gamma   90.00
#
_symmetry.space_group_name_H-M   'P 1'
#
loop_
_entity.id
_entity.type
_entity.pdbx_description
1 polymer ?
#
loop_
_entity_poly.entity_id
_entity_poly.type
_entity_poly.pdbx_seq_one_letter_code
_entity_poly.pdbx_strand_id
1 'polypeptide(L)'
;MITRSVVKDVIIKTLISAHPVVCHNYRSSFPNHTRGSACFEILGFDILLDRKLKPWLMEVNRSPSFHTDSPLDKEVKEALIYDTLDLIDLFANDRKRCLEEEKQRARDRLLQKARSKDSSQERDIRLKYKAQFEKYEETHCGGYRRIYPRDGNEEKYQKYFNQNTSLCTQTIASRARADLARQLREQVEAKQKELER
;
A
#
# COMPACT_ATOMS: atom_id res chain seq x y z
N MET A 1 -0.06 9.15 28.82
CA MET A 1 0.21 9.78 27.51
C MET A 1 1.46 9.27 26.80
N ILE A 2 2.54 8.95 27.52
CA ILE A 2 3.84 8.56 26.94
C ILE A 2 3.76 7.22 26.16
N THR A 3 3.17 6.17 26.73
CA THR A 3 3.10 4.83 26.11
C THR A 3 2.39 4.84 24.75
N ARG A 4 1.30 5.61 24.61
CA ARG A 4 0.57 5.78 23.35
C ARG A 4 1.43 6.42 22.24
N SER A 5 2.40 7.27 22.60
CA SER A 5 3.31 7.88 21.62
C SER A 5 4.36 6.87 21.15
N VAL A 6 4.90 6.07 22.08
CA VAL A 6 5.96 5.11 21.77
C VAL A 6 5.42 3.94 20.94
N VAL A 7 4.19 3.47 21.21
CA VAL A 7 3.53 2.42 20.41
C VAL A 7 3.37 2.87 18.95
N LYS A 8 2.95 4.12 18.71
CA LYS A 8 2.82 4.66 17.35
C LYS A 8 4.16 4.70 16.62
N ASP A 9 5.22 5.08 17.32
CA ASP A 9 6.58 5.10 16.76
C ASP A 9 7.07 3.70 16.36
N VAL A 10 6.76 2.68 17.16
CA VAL A 10 7.02 1.27 16.81
C VAL A 10 6.28 0.88 15.53
N ILE A 11 4.96 1.13 15.47
CA ILE A 11 4.13 0.79 14.29
C ILE A 11 4.68 1.46 13.02
N ILE A 12 4.96 2.77 13.08
CA ILE A 12 5.46 3.52 11.91
C ILE A 12 6.80 2.96 11.43
N LYS A 13 7.77 2.73 12.34
CA LYS A 13 9.08 2.20 11.97
C LYS A 13 8.98 0.80 11.35
N THR A 14 8.11 -0.05 11.89
CA THR A 14 7.87 -1.38 11.34
C THR A 14 7.30 -1.29 9.92
N LEU A 15 6.32 -0.43 9.68
CA LEU A 15 5.77 -0.24 8.32
C LEU A 15 6.82 0.32 7.35
N ILE A 16 7.67 1.27 7.79
CA ILE A 16 8.74 1.82 6.97
C ILE A 16 9.79 0.75 6.61
N SER A 17 10.05 -0.20 7.51
CA SER A 17 10.95 -1.32 7.23
C SER A 17 10.45 -2.22 6.08
N ALA A 18 9.14 -2.45 6.02
CA ALA A 18 8.51 -3.24 4.96
C ALA A 18 8.24 -2.44 3.67
N HIS A 19 8.21 -1.10 3.76
CA HIS A 19 7.79 -0.19 2.70
C HIS A 19 8.46 -0.45 1.32
N PRO A 20 9.79 -0.62 1.20
CA PRO A 20 10.40 -0.81 -0.12
C PRO A 20 9.89 -2.05 -0.86
N VAL A 21 9.70 -3.15 -0.12
CA VAL A 21 9.20 -4.42 -0.67
C VAL A 21 7.75 -4.29 -1.09
N VAL A 22 6.92 -3.70 -0.24
CA VAL A 22 5.50 -3.45 -0.51
C VAL A 22 5.34 -2.53 -1.72
N CYS A 23 6.06 -1.40 -1.77
CA CYS A 23 6.01 -0.46 -2.88
C CYS A 23 6.48 -1.07 -4.20
N HIS A 24 7.54 -1.87 -4.19
CA HIS A 24 8.00 -2.56 -5.38
C HIS A 24 6.93 -3.54 -5.89
N ASN A 25 6.40 -4.40 -5.01
CA ASN A 25 5.36 -5.37 -5.39
C ASN A 25 4.09 -4.66 -5.89
N TYR A 26 3.66 -3.59 -5.24
CA TYR A 26 2.50 -2.81 -5.65
C TYR A 26 2.66 -2.22 -7.05
N ARG A 27 3.82 -1.63 -7.36
CA ARG A 27 4.09 -1.06 -8.70
C ARG A 27 4.12 -2.12 -9.80
N SER A 28 4.59 -3.33 -9.48
CA SER A 28 4.57 -4.46 -10.41
C SER A 28 3.15 -4.99 -10.65
N SER A 29 2.33 -5.09 -9.60
CA SER A 29 0.96 -5.59 -9.71
C SER A 29 -0.02 -4.57 -10.29
N PHE A 30 0.21 -3.28 -10.05
CA PHE A 30 -0.71 -2.19 -10.43
C PHE A 30 -0.01 -1.06 -11.22
N PRO A 31 0.59 -1.35 -12.40
CA PRO A 31 1.42 -0.38 -13.14
C PRO A 31 0.64 0.82 -13.70
N ASN A 32 -0.67 0.67 -13.90
CA ASN A 32 -1.54 1.70 -14.48
C ASN A 32 -2.44 2.39 -13.45
N HIS A 33 -2.23 2.13 -12.16
CA HIS A 33 -3.08 2.65 -11.11
C HIS A 33 -2.60 4.05 -10.70
N THR A 34 -3.39 5.06 -11.08
CA THR A 34 -3.06 6.48 -10.92
C THR A 34 -3.88 7.20 -9.86
N ARG A 35 -4.84 6.51 -9.22
CA ARG A 35 -5.83 7.10 -8.31
C ARG A 35 -5.97 6.32 -7.01
N GLY A 36 -5.69 6.96 -5.88
CA GLY A 36 -5.83 6.33 -4.58
C GLY A 36 -4.91 5.11 -4.41
N SER A 37 -5.34 4.18 -3.56
CA SER A 37 -4.71 2.88 -3.38
C SER A 37 -5.68 1.78 -3.83
N ALA A 38 -5.19 0.84 -4.62
CA ALA A 38 -5.91 -0.37 -5.01
C ALA A 38 -6.01 -1.39 -3.86
N CYS A 39 -5.22 -1.17 -2.80
CA CYS A 39 -5.12 -2.09 -1.68
C CYS A 39 -5.22 -1.34 -0.35
N PHE A 40 -5.90 -1.95 0.61
CA PHE A 40 -5.85 -1.61 2.02
C PHE A 40 -5.65 -2.91 2.81
N GLU A 41 -5.14 -2.82 4.04
CA GLU A 41 -4.89 -3.99 4.87
C GLU A 41 -5.09 -3.62 6.34
N ILE A 42 -5.84 -4.44 7.09
CA ILE A 42 -5.96 -4.35 8.54
C ILE A 42 -4.91 -5.29 9.14
N LEU A 43 -3.99 -4.72 9.91
CA LEU A 43 -2.89 -5.47 10.54
C LEU A 43 -3.13 -5.58 12.04
N GLY A 44 -2.97 -6.79 12.58
CA GLY A 44 -2.91 -7.03 14.03
C GLY A 44 -1.50 -6.85 14.53
N PHE A 45 -1.25 -5.90 15.43
CA PHE A 45 0.06 -5.68 16.04
C PHE A 45 0.07 -6.24 17.46
N ASP A 46 0.91 -7.24 17.70
CA ASP A 46 1.06 -7.84 19.01
C ASP A 46 2.23 -7.17 19.73
N ILE A 47 1.90 -6.38 20.76
CA ILE A 47 2.85 -5.53 21.49
C ILE A 47 2.85 -5.90 22.96
N LEU A 48 4.02 -6.29 23.45
CA LEU A 48 4.25 -6.57 24.86
C LEU A 48 4.79 -5.33 25.58
N LEU A 49 4.20 -4.96 26.71
CA LEU A 49 4.72 -3.88 27.57
C LEU A 49 5.57 -4.48 28.69
N ASP A 50 6.79 -3.98 28.86
CA ASP A 50 7.64 -4.38 29.98
C ASP A 50 7.27 -3.66 31.30
N ARG A 51 7.97 -3.99 32.39
CA ARG A 51 7.78 -3.37 33.73
C ARG A 51 8.00 -1.85 33.74
N LYS A 52 8.66 -1.29 32.73
CA LYS A 52 8.91 0.14 32.54
C LYS A 52 7.96 0.76 31.51
N LEU A 53 6.91 0.04 31.10
CA LEU A 53 5.95 0.43 30.07
C LEU A 53 6.60 0.70 28.70
N LYS A 54 7.75 0.09 28.41
CA LYS A 54 8.35 0.12 27.08
C LYS A 54 7.66 -0.92 26.20
N PRO A 55 7.15 -0.52 25.02
CA PRO A 55 6.55 -1.46 24.09
C PRO A 55 7.62 -2.23 23.31
N TRP A 56 7.42 -3.53 23.21
CA TRP A 56 8.19 -4.46 22.42
C TRP A 56 7.27 -5.10 21.38
N LEU A 57 7.61 -4.96 20.10
CA LEU A 57 6.88 -5.60 19.02
C LEU A 57 7.21 -7.10 19.03
N MET A 58 6.18 -7.93 19.12
CA MET A 58 6.32 -9.38 19.07
C MET A 58 6.11 -9.88 17.64
N GLU A 59 4.97 -9.55 17.05
CA GLU A 59 4.62 -9.94 15.69
C GLU A 59 3.63 -8.98 15.03
N VAL A 60 3.50 -9.11 13.71
CA VAL A 60 2.52 -8.40 12.89
C VAL A 60 1.72 -9.42 12.09
N ASN A 61 0.44 -9.54 12.44
CA ASN A 61 -0.50 -10.47 11.84
C ASN A 61 -1.22 -9.83 10.65
N ARG A 62 -1.08 -10.44 9.47
CA ARG A 62 -1.76 -10.00 8.24
C ARG A 62 -3.20 -10.52 8.12
N SER A 63 -3.60 -11.42 9.01
CA SER A 63 -4.96 -11.97 9.09
C SER A 63 -5.36 -12.08 10.56
N PRO A 64 -5.67 -10.95 11.23
CA PRO A 64 -6.16 -10.99 12.60
C PRO A 64 -7.53 -11.67 12.67
N SER A 65 -7.84 -12.30 13.81
CA SER A 65 -9.11 -13.02 14.00
C SER A 65 -10.29 -12.05 14.20
N PHE A 66 -11.29 -12.17 13.33
CA PHE A 66 -12.56 -11.43 13.43
C PHE A 66 -13.71 -12.23 14.07
N HIS A 67 -13.42 -13.37 14.71
CA HIS A 67 -14.43 -14.13 15.46
C HIS A 67 -14.97 -13.31 16.65
N THR A 68 -16.27 -13.38 16.89
CA THR A 68 -16.99 -12.58 17.89
C THR A 68 -17.57 -13.47 18.98
N ASP A 69 -16.69 -14.13 19.73
CA ASP A 69 -17.08 -15.11 20.75
C ASP A 69 -17.58 -14.44 22.06
N SER A 70 -17.29 -13.14 22.24
CA SER A 70 -17.79 -12.34 23.35
C SER A 70 -18.51 -11.07 22.88
N PRO A 71 -19.45 -10.51 23.68
CA PRO A 71 -20.07 -9.22 23.37
C PRO A 71 -19.05 -8.09 23.19
N LEU A 72 -17.94 -8.12 23.92
CA LEU A 72 -16.86 -7.14 23.80
C LEU A 72 -16.12 -7.29 22.47
N ASP A 73 -15.82 -8.54 22.04
CA ASP A 73 -15.21 -8.78 20.73
C ASP A 73 -16.11 -8.25 19.62
N LYS A 74 -17.42 -8.48 19.74
CA LYS A 74 -18.40 -7.97 18.78
C LYS A 74 -18.35 -6.44 18.70
N GLU A 75 -18.46 -5.74 19.84
CA GLU A 75 -18.43 -4.28 19.88
C GLU A 75 -17.16 -3.70 19.26
N VAL A 76 -15.99 -4.22 19.62
CA VAL A 76 -14.70 -3.71 19.13
C VAL A 76 -14.48 -4.04 17.66
N LYS A 77 -14.77 -5.28 17.24
CA LYS A 77 -14.46 -5.75 15.88
C LYS A 77 -15.47 -5.26 14.84
N GLU A 78 -16.76 -5.19 15.18
CA GLU A 78 -17.77 -4.62 14.28
C GLU A 78 -17.51 -3.14 14.03
N ALA A 79 -17.22 -2.36 15.09
CA ALA A 79 -16.85 -0.95 14.94
C ALA A 79 -15.58 -0.78 14.09
N LEU A 80 -14.56 -1.61 14.32
CA LEU A 80 -13.32 -1.58 13.52
C LEU A 80 -13.59 -1.82 12.02
N ILE A 81 -14.37 -2.84 11.68
CA ILE A 81 -14.70 -3.15 10.29
C ILE A 81 -15.55 -2.04 9.67
N TYR A 82 -16.57 -1.56 10.39
CA TYR A 82 -17.43 -0.48 9.93
C TYR A 82 -16.63 0.79 9.62
N ASP A 83 -15.82 1.25 10.58
CA ASP A 83 -14.97 2.43 10.42
C ASP A 83 -13.92 2.22 9.31
N THR A 84 -13.43 1.00 9.10
CA THR A 84 -12.53 0.70 7.98
C THR A 84 -13.22 0.92 6.63
N LEU A 85 -14.42 0.37 6.47
CA LEU A 85 -15.16 0.42 5.22
C LEU A 85 -15.61 1.84 4.87
N ASP A 86 -15.93 2.65 5.89
CA ASP A 86 -16.20 4.08 5.74
C ASP A 86 -14.92 4.82 5.32
N LEU A 87 -13.82 4.61 6.04
CA LEU A 87 -12.55 5.31 5.79
C LEU A 87 -11.96 5.08 4.39
N ILE A 88 -12.09 3.87 3.83
CA ILE A 88 -11.53 3.54 2.51
C ILE A 88 -12.36 4.09 1.33
N ASP A 89 -13.52 4.69 1.59
CA ASP A 89 -14.40 5.31 0.59
C ASP A 89 -14.72 4.37 -0.59
N LEU A 90 -15.25 3.18 -0.30
CA LEU A 90 -15.61 2.19 -1.34
C LEU A 90 -16.58 2.74 -2.39
N PHE A 91 -17.36 3.77 -2.04
CA PHE A 91 -18.38 4.35 -2.90
C PHE A 91 -17.87 5.44 -3.84
N ALA A 92 -16.72 6.09 -3.56
CA ALA A 92 -16.09 7.01 -4.52
C ALA A 92 -15.39 6.29 -5.69
N ASN A 93 -15.11 4.99 -5.57
CA ASN A 93 -14.64 4.13 -6.67
C ASN A 93 -15.81 3.70 -7.56
N ASP A 94 -16.49 4.69 -8.10
CA ASP A 94 -17.65 4.53 -8.95
C ASP A 94 -17.27 3.65 -10.16
N ARG A 95 -17.83 2.43 -10.20
CA ARG A 95 -17.49 1.40 -11.19
C ARG A 95 -17.57 1.97 -12.62
N LYS A 96 -18.52 2.88 -12.86
CA LYS A 96 -18.71 3.61 -14.12
C LYS A 96 -17.51 4.47 -14.51
N ARG A 97 -16.95 5.26 -13.58
CA ARG A 97 -15.76 6.08 -13.85
C ARG A 97 -14.53 5.22 -14.16
N CYS A 98 -14.36 4.11 -13.44
CA CYS A 98 -13.27 3.17 -13.72
C CYS A 98 -13.38 2.58 -15.14
N LEU A 99 -14.59 2.14 -15.52
CA LEU A 99 -14.89 1.60 -16.86
C LEU A 99 -14.69 2.64 -17.98
N GLU A 100 -15.14 3.88 -17.77
CA GLU A 100 -14.96 4.96 -18.74
C GLU A 100 -13.49 5.28 -18.96
N GLU A 101 -12.67 5.24 -17.91
CA GLU A 101 -11.24 5.47 -18.01
C GLU A 101 -10.47 4.33 -18.65
N GLU A 102 -10.87 3.08 -18.42
CA GLU A 102 -10.32 1.95 -19.16
C GLU A 102 -10.66 2.07 -20.65
N LYS A 103 -11.90 2.44 -20.96
CA LYS A 103 -12.35 2.68 -22.34
C LYS A 103 -11.59 3.83 -22.99
N GLN A 104 -11.37 4.92 -22.27
CA GLN A 104 -10.58 6.05 -22.76
C GLN A 104 -9.11 5.65 -22.95
N ARG A 105 -8.52 4.90 -22.02
CA ARG A 105 -7.15 4.39 -22.15
C ARG A 105 -6.99 3.41 -23.31
N ALA A 106 -7.98 2.54 -23.55
CA ALA A 106 -8.00 1.65 -24.71
C ALA A 106 -8.04 2.45 -26.02
N ARG A 107 -8.87 3.50 -26.09
CA ARG A 107 -8.93 4.43 -27.23
C ARG A 107 -7.61 5.18 -27.44
N ASP A 108 -6.99 5.69 -26.39
CA ASP A 108 -5.73 6.43 -26.48
C ASP A 108 -4.58 5.53 -26.97
N ARG A 109 -4.56 4.25 -26.59
CA ARG A 109 -3.61 3.25 -27.11
C ARG A 109 -3.80 2.98 -28.60
N LEU A 110 -5.05 2.89 -29.05
CA LEU A 110 -5.40 2.67 -30.46
C LEU A 110 -5.00 3.86 -31.35
N LEU A 111 -5.13 5.08 -30.85
CA LEU A 111 -4.90 6.30 -31.63
C LEU A 111 -3.41 6.69 -31.78
N GLN A 112 -2.46 5.88 -31.28
CA GLN A 112 -1.01 6.17 -31.29
C GLN A 112 -0.68 7.61 -30.87
N LYS A 113 -1.47 8.21 -29.97
CA LYS A 113 -1.16 9.52 -29.43
C LYS A 113 0.12 9.34 -28.61
N ALA A 114 1.24 9.73 -29.21
CA ALA A 114 2.57 9.52 -28.67
C ALA A 114 2.59 9.91 -27.19
N ARG A 115 3.22 9.07 -26.36
CA ARG A 115 3.43 9.35 -24.93
C ARG A 115 4.32 10.59 -24.76
N SER A 116 3.78 11.78 -24.97
CA SER A 116 4.16 12.98 -24.24
C SER A 116 3.24 13.10 -23.02
N LYS A 117 3.09 11.99 -22.28
CA LYS A 117 2.58 12.07 -20.90
C LYS A 117 3.68 12.72 -20.10
N ASP A 118 3.66 14.04 -20.08
CA ASP A 118 4.51 14.84 -19.23
C ASP A 118 4.33 14.32 -17.80
N SER A 119 5.44 13.87 -17.19
CA SER A 119 5.49 13.42 -15.80
C SER A 119 4.85 14.45 -14.84
N SER A 120 4.80 15.72 -15.25
CA SER A 120 4.12 16.81 -14.57
C SER A 120 2.61 16.58 -14.44
N GLN A 121 1.91 16.20 -15.53
CA GLN A 121 0.45 16.02 -15.51
C GLN A 121 0.03 14.81 -14.65
N GLU A 122 0.78 13.71 -14.67
CA GLU A 122 0.48 12.56 -13.83
C GLU A 122 0.73 12.84 -12.34
N ARG A 123 1.75 13.66 -12.02
CA ARG A 123 1.99 14.15 -10.66
C ARG A 123 0.84 15.02 -10.17
N ASP A 124 0.38 15.97 -10.99
CA ASP A 124 -0.72 16.87 -10.62
C ASP A 124 -2.02 16.12 -10.34
N ILE A 125 -2.35 15.13 -11.19
CA ILE A 125 -3.52 14.27 -10.97
C ILE A 125 -3.38 13.54 -9.63
N ARG A 126 -2.21 12.95 -9.35
CA ARG A 126 -1.97 12.23 -8.10
C ARG A 126 -2.07 13.12 -6.87
N LEU A 127 -1.55 14.34 -6.94
CA LEU A 127 -1.64 15.33 -5.86
C LEU A 127 -3.08 15.76 -5.60
N LYS A 128 -3.88 15.99 -6.65
CA LYS A 128 -5.30 16.30 -6.53
C LYS A 128 -6.07 15.19 -5.83
N TYR A 129 -5.88 13.94 -6.25
CA TYR A 129 -6.51 12.79 -5.59
C TYR A 129 -6.04 12.66 -4.15
N LYS A 130 -4.75 12.83 -3.87
CA LYS A 130 -4.21 12.78 -2.50
C LYS A 130 -4.91 13.79 -1.59
N ALA A 131 -5.01 15.05 -2.01
CA ALA A 131 -5.67 16.09 -1.23
C ALA A 131 -7.17 15.83 -1.02
N GLN A 132 -7.85 15.28 -2.03
CA GLN A 132 -9.26 14.89 -1.90
C GLN A 132 -9.44 13.76 -0.88
N PHE A 133 -8.58 12.73 -0.93
CA PHE A 133 -8.58 11.63 0.04
C PHE A 133 -8.26 12.12 1.45
N GLU A 134 -7.25 12.96 1.62
CA GLU A 134 -6.89 13.51 2.94
C GLU A 134 -8.06 14.26 3.59
N LYS A 135 -8.80 15.05 2.79
CA LYS A 135 -9.99 15.75 3.27
C LYS A 135 -11.11 14.79 3.67
N TYR A 136 -11.30 13.71 2.92
CA TYR A 136 -12.30 12.69 3.23
C TYR A 136 -11.94 11.91 4.50
N GLU A 137 -10.68 11.49 4.65
CA GLU A 137 -10.17 10.80 5.84
C GLU A 137 -10.34 11.63 7.11
N GLU A 138 -10.22 12.96 7.02
CA GLU A 138 -10.41 13.85 8.16
C GLU A 138 -11.85 13.86 8.69
N THR A 139 -12.84 13.67 7.82
CA THR A 139 -14.26 13.62 8.20
C THR A 139 -14.78 12.21 8.49
N HIS A 140 -14.15 11.17 7.93
CA HIS A 140 -14.59 9.76 8.03
C HIS A 140 -13.59 8.88 8.79
N CYS A 141 -12.83 9.44 9.73
CA CYS A 141 -11.85 8.67 10.51
C CYS A 141 -12.46 7.78 11.59
N GLY A 142 -13.72 7.96 11.98
CA GLY A 142 -14.35 7.13 13.04
C GLY A 142 -13.45 7.00 14.29
N GLY A 143 -13.20 5.76 14.71
CA GLY A 143 -12.24 5.41 15.77
C GLY A 143 -10.76 5.42 15.36
N TYR A 144 -10.44 5.58 14.08
CA TYR A 144 -9.08 5.67 13.57
C TYR A 144 -8.43 7.03 13.89
N ARG A 145 -7.09 7.02 13.86
CA ARG A 145 -6.29 8.23 13.93
C ARG A 145 -5.10 8.10 13.02
N ARG A 146 -4.94 9.07 12.10
CA ARG A 146 -3.74 9.18 11.27
C ARG A 146 -2.49 9.36 12.15
N ILE A 147 -1.56 8.41 12.06
CA ILE A 147 -0.27 8.42 12.78
C ILE A 147 0.90 8.82 11.86
N TYR A 148 0.75 8.60 10.54
CA TYR A 148 1.67 9.01 9.49
C TYR A 148 0.90 9.14 8.15
N PRO A 149 1.21 10.13 7.30
CA PRO A 149 2.01 11.33 7.59
C PRO A 149 1.25 12.30 8.50
N ARG A 150 1.97 13.09 9.31
CA ARG A 150 1.39 14.13 10.16
C ARG A 150 2.37 15.29 10.32
N ASP A 151 1.82 16.50 10.40
CA ASP A 151 2.59 17.74 10.58
C ASP A 151 3.64 17.59 11.70
N GLY A 152 4.90 17.81 11.32
CA GLY A 152 6.05 17.78 12.23
C GLY A 152 6.67 16.41 12.50
N ASN A 153 6.13 15.30 11.97
CA ASN A 153 6.74 13.97 12.15
C ASN A 153 7.40 13.38 10.89
N GLU A 154 7.15 13.94 9.71
CA GLU A 154 7.70 13.45 8.44
C GLU A 154 9.22 13.46 8.44
N GLU A 155 9.85 14.58 8.81
CA GLU A 155 11.31 14.73 8.87
C GLU A 155 11.96 13.69 9.79
N LYS A 156 11.32 13.40 10.93
CA LYS A 156 11.80 12.41 11.91
C LYS A 156 11.91 11.01 11.28
N TYR A 157 10.96 10.65 10.41
CA TYR A 157 10.89 9.31 9.83
C TYR A 157 11.53 9.21 8.44
N GLN A 158 11.72 10.32 7.74
CA GLN A 158 12.31 10.39 6.39
C GLN A 158 13.66 9.65 6.30
N LYS A 159 14.48 9.75 7.34
CA LYS A 159 15.79 9.08 7.41
C LYS A 159 15.70 7.54 7.30
N TYR A 160 14.63 6.93 7.77
CA TYR A 160 14.47 5.48 7.73
C TYR A 160 14.09 4.98 6.33
N PHE A 161 13.47 5.82 5.50
CA PHE A 161 13.18 5.45 4.10
C PHE A 161 14.46 5.31 3.28
N ASN A 162 15.44 6.21 3.48
CA ASN A 162 16.68 6.21 2.72
C ASN A 162 17.56 4.98 3.04
N GLN A 163 17.59 4.55 4.30
CA GLN A 163 18.40 3.43 4.77
C GLN A 163 17.93 2.06 4.25
N ASN A 164 16.64 1.90 3.95
CA ASN A 164 16.06 0.60 3.56
C ASN A 164 16.17 0.27 2.07
N THR A 165 16.69 1.20 1.25
CA THR A 165 16.77 1.01 -0.22
C THR A 165 17.72 -0.12 -0.62
N SER A 166 18.79 -0.38 0.15
CA SER A 166 19.79 -1.41 -0.13
C SER A 166 19.29 -2.85 0.10
N LEU A 167 18.22 -3.04 0.89
CA LEU A 167 17.64 -4.36 1.18
C LEU A 167 16.76 -4.90 0.03
N CYS A 168 16.20 -4.00 -0.80
CA CYS A 168 15.25 -4.37 -1.85
C CYS A 168 15.89 -5.22 -2.96
N THR A 169 17.18 -5.01 -3.27
CA THR A 169 17.91 -5.73 -4.32
C THR A 169 18.17 -7.21 -4.00
N GLN A 170 18.00 -7.64 -2.74
CA GLN A 170 18.28 -9.03 -2.33
C GLN A 170 17.05 -9.86 -1.98
N THR A 171 15.83 -9.32 -2.11
CA THR A 171 14.63 -10.05 -1.68
C THR A 171 14.35 -11.30 -2.53
N ILE A 172 13.86 -12.36 -1.87
CA ILE A 172 13.48 -13.64 -2.48
C ILE A 172 12.52 -13.42 -3.66
N ALA A 173 11.56 -12.50 -3.53
CA ALA A 173 10.62 -12.15 -4.60
C ALA A 173 11.32 -11.50 -5.82
N SER A 174 12.35 -10.68 -5.60
CA SER A 174 13.16 -10.11 -6.69
C SER A 174 13.98 -11.18 -7.41
N ARG A 175 14.54 -12.15 -6.66
CA ARG A 175 15.29 -13.29 -7.23
C ARG A 175 14.36 -14.23 -8.02
N ALA A 176 13.24 -14.64 -7.42
CA ALA A 176 12.23 -15.47 -8.08
C ALA A 176 11.68 -14.83 -9.36
N ARG A 177 11.45 -13.51 -9.38
CA ARG A 177 11.06 -12.79 -10.61
C ARG A 177 12.17 -12.72 -11.65
N ALA A 178 13.41 -12.50 -11.23
CA ALA A 178 14.55 -12.48 -12.15
C ALA A 178 14.78 -13.85 -12.80
N ASP A 179 14.60 -14.93 -12.02
CA ASP A 179 14.74 -16.31 -12.48
C ASP A 179 13.58 -16.69 -13.42
N LEU A 180 12.33 -16.37 -13.07
CA LEU A 180 11.18 -16.60 -13.94
C LEU A 180 11.30 -15.83 -15.26
N ALA A 181 11.75 -14.56 -15.22
CA ALA A 181 11.97 -13.77 -16.41
C ALA A 181 13.11 -14.31 -17.29
N ARG A 182 14.12 -14.95 -16.69
CA ARG A 182 15.20 -15.63 -17.42
C ARG A 182 14.69 -16.88 -18.12
N GLN A 183 13.97 -17.74 -17.40
CA GLN A 183 13.38 -18.96 -17.96
C GLN A 183 12.42 -18.66 -19.12
N LEU A 184 11.60 -17.61 -18.99
CA LEU A 184 10.68 -17.21 -20.06
C LEU A 184 11.43 -16.73 -21.31
N ARG A 185 12.53 -15.99 -21.15
CA ARG A 185 13.38 -15.55 -22.28
C ARG A 185 14.03 -16.74 -22.99
N GLU A 186 14.56 -17.68 -22.22
CA GLU A 186 15.17 -18.91 -22.77
C GLU A 186 14.14 -19.75 -23.54
N GLN A 187 12.90 -19.86 -23.05
CA GLN A 187 11.82 -20.55 -23.76
C GLN A 187 11.40 -19.84 -25.04
N VAL A 188 11.37 -18.51 -25.05
CA VAL A 188 11.07 -17.72 -26.25
C VAL A 188 12.17 -17.91 -27.30
N GLU A 189 13.44 -17.80 -26.92
CA GLU A 189 14.57 -18.04 -27.83
C GLU A 189 14.62 -19.47 -28.38
N ALA A 190 14.32 -20.47 -27.54
CA ALA A 190 14.28 -21.87 -27.98
C ALA A 190 13.19 -22.10 -29.03
N LYS A 191 11.97 -21.59 -28.79
CA LYS A 191 10.86 -21.66 -29.76
C LYS A 191 11.17 -20.92 -31.05
N GLN A 192 11.88 -19.79 -30.97
CA GLN A 192 12.23 -19.00 -32.15
C GLN A 192 13.26 -19.73 -33.02
N LYS A 193 14.24 -20.40 -32.41
CA LYS A 193 15.21 -21.26 -33.12
C LYS A 193 14.59 -22.52 -33.72
N GLU A 194 13.53 -23.07 -33.11
CA GLU A 194 12.76 -24.17 -33.71
C GLU A 194 11.92 -23.72 -34.91
N LEU A 195 11.42 -22.48 -34.90
CA LEU A 195 10.61 -21.93 -36.00
C LEU A 195 11.47 -21.51 -37.22
N GLU A 196 12.77 -21.27 -37.02
CA GLU A 196 13.73 -20.88 -38.05
C GLU A 196 14.46 -22.08 -38.70
N ARG A 197 14.10 -23.32 -38.34
CA ARG A 197 14.56 -24.58 -38.97
C ARG A 197 13.51 -25.16 -39.90
#